data_AF-A0A7V1E649-F1
#
_entry.id   AF-A0A7V1E649-F1
#
_cell.length_a   1.000
_cell.length_b   1.000
_cell.length_c   1.000
_cell.angle_alpha   90.00
_cell.angle_beta   90.00
_cell.angle_gamma   90.00
#
_symmetry.space_group_name_H-M   'P 1'
#
loop_
_entity.id
_entity.type
_entity.pdbx_description
1 polymer ?
#
loop_
_entity_poly.entity_id
_entity_poly.type
_entity_poly.pdbx_seq_one_letter_code
_entity_poly.pdbx_strand_id
1 'polypeptide(L)' 'MAQMSKRVMVIGLDCAGPQLVFDQFRDQLPNISRVISSGTYGPLLSTDPPIT' A
#
# COMPACT_ATOMS: atom_id res chain seq x y z
N MET A 1 -34.04 -1.76 4.64
CA MET A 1 -32.61 -2.07 4.84
C MET A 1 -31.80 -0.88 4.37
N ALA A 2 -30.92 -0.32 5.19
CA ALA A 2 -30.13 0.85 4.80
C ALA A 2 -29.09 0.44 3.73
N GLN A 3 -29.03 1.18 2.61
CA GLN A 3 -28.01 0.99 1.59
C GLN A 3 -26.64 1.39 2.16
N MET A 4 -25.72 0.44 2.33
CA MET A 4 -24.36 0.77 2.74
C MET A 4 -23.60 1.37 1.54
N SER A 5 -23.17 2.62 1.68
CA SER A 5 -22.27 3.25 0.72
C SER A 5 -20.89 2.56 0.76
N LYS A 6 -20.24 2.45 -0.40
CA LYS A 6 -18.85 1.98 -0.47
C LYS A 6 -17.97 2.96 0.31
N ARG A 7 -17.22 2.43 1.28
CA ARG A 7 -16.21 3.17 2.02
C ARG A 7 -14.85 2.97 1.36
N VAL A 8 -14.04 4.03 1.33
CA VAL A 8 -12.67 4.03 0.83
C VAL A 8 -11.73 4.30 2.00
N MET A 9 -10.59 3.62 2.03
CA MET A 9 -9.53 3.81 3.01
C MET A 9 -8.22 4.10 2.29
N VAL A 10 -7.47 5.08 2.78
CA VAL A 10 -6.12 5.43 2.30
C VAL A 10 -5.17 5.20 3.48
N ILE A 11 -4.06 4.50 3.23
CA ILE A 11 -3.07 4.17 4.26
C ILE A 11 -1.71 4.68 3.77
N GLY A 12 -1.06 5.52 4.57
CA GLY A 12 0.37 5.81 4.46
C GLY A 12 1.15 4.87 5.36
N LEU A 13 2.14 4.17 4.80
CA LEU A 13 3.06 3.32 5.58
C LEU A 13 4.40 4.03 5.65
N ASP A 14 4.75 4.54 6.83
CA ASP A 14 6.06 5.16 7.04
C ASP A 14 7.17 4.09 7.05
N CYS A 15 8.37 4.47 6.62
CA CYS A 15 9.53 3.58 6.48
C CYS A 15 9.30 2.32 5.60
N ALA A 16 8.24 2.30 4.79
CA ALA A 16 7.87 1.16 3.95
C ALA A 16 8.30 1.35 2.49
N GLY A 17 9.60 1.54 2.29
CA GLY A 17 10.17 1.76 0.96
C GLY A 17 9.84 0.63 -0.04
N PRO A 18 9.75 0.91 -1.36
CA PRO A 18 9.33 -0.07 -2.36
C PRO A 18 10.14 -1.38 -2.34
N GLN A 19 11.47 -1.34 -2.19
CA GLN A 19 12.29 -2.56 -2.13
C GLN A 19 11.97 -3.43 -0.91
N LEU A 20 11.66 -2.80 0.23
CA LEU A 20 11.31 -3.55 1.45
C LEU A 20 9.97 -4.26 1.27
N VAL A 21 8.97 -3.56 0.75
CA VAL A 21 7.59 -4.06 0.68
C VAL A 21 7.37 -5.00 -0.51
N PHE A 22 7.90 -4.67 -1.67
CA PHE A 22 7.61 -5.39 -2.92
C PHE A 22 8.59 -6.54 -3.18
N ASP A 23 9.79 -6.50 -2.58
CA ASP A 23 10.83 -7.50 -2.81
C ASP A 23 11.15 -8.26 -1.52
N GLN A 24 11.80 -7.61 -0.54
CA GLN A 24 12.40 -8.30 0.62
C GLN A 24 11.38 -8.97 1.55
N PHE A 25 10.29 -8.27 1.89
CA PHE A 25 9.31 -8.74 2.88
C PHE A 25 7.99 -9.18 2.26
N ARG A 26 7.87 -9.23 0.93
CA ARG A 26 6.60 -9.54 0.25
C ARG A 26 5.94 -10.81 0.79
N ASP A 27 6.69 -11.90 0.89
CA ASP A 27 6.18 -13.19 1.35
C ASP A 27 5.88 -13.24 2.86
N GLN A 28 6.40 -12.27 3.63
CA GLN A 28 6.16 -12.12 5.06
C GLN A 28 5.00 -11.17 5.39
N LEU A 29 4.49 -10.45 4.38
CA LEU A 29 3.42 -9.45 4.52
C LEU A 29 2.13 -9.93 3.84
N PRO A 30 1.40 -10.92 4.41
CA PRO A 30 0.30 -11.59 3.73
C PRO A 30 -0.85 -10.65 3.32
N ASN A 31 -1.12 -9.63 4.14
CA ASN A 31 -2.16 -8.64 3.84
C ASN A 31 -1.76 -7.74 2.67
N ILE A 32 -0.52 -7.27 2.63
CA ILE A 32 -0.02 -6.42 1.53
C ILE A 32 0.11 -7.24 0.25
N SER A 33 0.65 -8.45 0.34
CA SER A 33 0.73 -9.39 -0.79
C SER A 33 -0.62 -9.66 -1.42
N ARG A 34 -1.68 -9.80 -0.61
CA ARG A 34 -3.06 -9.95 -1.11
C ARG A 34 -3.57 -8.69 -1.82
N VAL A 35 -3.27 -7.50 -1.30
CA VAL A 35 -3.66 -6.23 -1.94
C VAL A 35 -2.95 -6.07 -3.29
N ILE A 36 -1.66 -6.35 -3.34
CA ILE A 36 -0.84 -6.30 -4.55
C ILE A 36 -1.34 -7.28 -5.61
N SER A 37 -1.67 -8.52 -5.23
CA SER A 37 -2.11 -9.55 -6.19
C SER A 37 -3.54 -9.38 -6.69
N SER A 38 -4.38 -8.63 -5.97
CA SER A 38 -5.79 -8.37 -6.34
C SER A 38 -6.04 -6.97 -6.89
N GLY A 39 -5.00 -6.16 -7.05
CA GLY A 39 -5.10 -4.78 -7.50
C GLY A 39 -3.95 -4.36 -8.42
N THR A 40 -3.74 -3.04 -8.52
CA THR A 40 -2.64 -2.43 -9.29
C THR A 40 -1.62 -1.84 -8.32
N TYR A 41 -0.35 -2.04 -8.61
CA TYR A 41 0.76 -1.51 -7.81
C TYR A 41 1.91 -1.07 -8.72
N GLY A 42 2.75 -0.18 -8.20
CA GLY A 42 3.91 0.35 -8.89
C GLY A 42 4.60 1.43 -8.07
N PRO A 43 5.75 1.94 -8.55
CA PRO A 43 6.45 3.04 -7.90
C PRO A 43 5.62 4.34 -7.99
N LEU A 44 5.68 5.15 -6.94
CA LEU A 44 5.11 6.49 -6.87
C LEU A 44 6.22 7.48 -6.54
N LEU A 45 6.24 8.63 -7.22
CA LEU A 45 7.15 9.72 -6.89
C LEU A 45 6.66 10.44 -5.62
N SER A 46 7.54 10.58 -4.64
CA SER A 46 7.27 11.34 -3.42
C SER A 46 7.37 12.85 -3.66
N THR A 47 7.04 13.64 -2.64
CA THR A 47 7.38 15.06 -2.59
C THR A 47 8.88 15.27 -2.41
N ASP A 48 9.36 16.43 -2.82
CA ASP A 48 10.74 16.89 -2.60
C ASP A 48 10.72 18.22 -1.82
N PRO A 49 11.23 18.28 -0.58
CA PRO A 49 11.88 17.18 0.14
C PRO A 49 10.87 16.12 0.63
N PRO A 50 11.28 14.84 0.73
CA PRO A 50 10.47 13.79 1.35
C PRO A 50 10.61 13.87 2.88
N ILE A 51 9.86 14.78 3.49
CA ILE A 51 9.78 14.96 4.95
C ILE A 51 8.43 14.48 5.46
N THR A 52 8.43 13.98 6.70
CA THR A 52 7.21 13.67 7.47
C THR A 52 6.46 14.95 7.83
#